data_AF-A0A2R6CZX5-F1
#
_entry.id   AF-A0A2R6CZX5-F1
#
_cell.length_a   1.000
_cell.length_b   1.000
_cell.length_c   1.000
_cell.angle_alpha   90.00
_cell.angle_beta   90.00
_cell.angle_gamma   90.00
#
_symmetry.space_group_name_H-M   'P 1'
#
loop_
_entity.id
_entity.type
_entity.pdbx_description
1 polymer ?
#
loop_
_entity_poly.entity_id
_entity_poly.type
_entity_poly.pdbx_seq_one_letter_code
_entity_poly.pdbx_strand_id
1 'polypeptide(L)'
;MAEGDTLVNTLIGAVASTVLSGVVPFAPVFGGAIAGYLQAGDRNDGLRVGALAGLVAFVPALVLGILVLGFVLSVVVGGAVRGAPMGFSLFGSLGVVGVVVFGMFGFAYFVGLSALGGWIGNYVKYDTDIDL
;
A
#
# COMPACT_ATOMS: atom_id res chain seq x y z
N MET A 1 -24.99 -3.45 -6.94
CA MET A 1 -24.83 -4.80 -7.52
C MET A 1 -23.41 -4.87 -8.05
N ALA A 2 -22.47 -5.22 -7.18
CA ALA A 2 -21.02 -5.21 -7.42
C ALA A 2 -20.39 -6.59 -7.15
N GLU A 3 -21.21 -7.64 -7.05
CA GLU A 3 -20.75 -9.02 -7.03
C GLU A 3 -19.98 -9.30 -8.33
N GLY A 4 -18.69 -9.63 -8.22
CA GLY A 4 -17.88 -10.15 -9.31
C GLY A 4 -17.14 -9.13 -10.18
N ASP A 5 -17.27 -7.82 -9.94
CA ASP A 5 -16.57 -6.81 -10.75
C ASP A 5 -15.20 -6.44 -10.13
N THR A 6 -14.16 -7.13 -10.60
CA THR A 6 -12.79 -7.06 -10.07
C THR A 6 -12.26 -5.63 -9.95
N LEU A 7 -12.62 -4.75 -10.89
CA LEU A 7 -12.20 -3.34 -10.87
C LEU A 7 -12.82 -2.56 -9.70
N VAL A 8 -14.11 -2.78 -9.44
CA VAL A 8 -14.85 -2.09 -8.37
C VAL A 8 -14.34 -2.54 -7.00
N ASN A 9 -14.12 -3.85 -6.82
CA ASN A 9 -13.63 -4.40 -5.57
C ASN A 9 -12.18 -3.98 -5.27
N THR A 10 -11.34 -3.89 -6.31
CA THR A 10 -9.97 -3.38 -6.18
C THR A 10 -9.97 -1.92 -5.76
N LEU A 11 -10.85 -1.09 -6.33
CA LEU A 11 -10.96 0.33 -5.97
C LEU A 11 -11.42 0.51 -4.53
N ILE A 12 -12.38 -0.28 -4.05
CA ILE A 12 -12.87 -0.20 -2.66
C ILE A 12 -11.75 -0.58 -1.69
N GLY A 13 -11.02 -1.67 -1.94
CA GLY A 13 -9.87 -2.08 -1.11
C GLY A 13 -8.74 -1.05 -1.11
N ALA A 14 -8.49 -0.40 -2.25
CA ALA A 14 -7.50 0.69 -2.35
C ALA A 14 -7.92 1.94 -1.58
N VAL A 15 -9.20 2.33 -1.65
CA VAL A 15 -9.75 3.45 -0.88
C VAL A 15 -9.68 3.15 0.63
N ALA A 16 -10.11 1.96 1.05
CA ALA A 16 -10.02 1.56 2.45
C ALA A 16 -8.58 1.58 2.96
N SER A 17 -7.63 1.03 2.21
CA SER A 17 -6.20 1.07 2.55
C SER A 17 -5.69 2.51 2.69
N THR A 18 -6.08 3.39 1.78
CA THR A 18 -5.64 4.79 1.77
C THR A 18 -6.17 5.56 2.97
N VAL A 19 -7.45 5.38 3.32
CA VAL A 19 -8.08 6.02 4.48
C VAL A 19 -7.50 5.49 5.79
N LEU A 20 -7.30 4.17 5.89
CA LEU A 20 -6.77 3.54 7.09
C LEU A 20 -5.26 3.74 7.27
N SER A 21 -4.51 3.98 6.18
CA SER A 21 -3.04 4.16 6.23
C SER A 21 -2.61 5.33 7.10
N GLY A 22 -3.49 6.31 7.34
CA GLY A 22 -3.22 7.43 8.24
C GLY A 22 -3.31 7.09 9.73
N VAL A 23 -3.95 5.96 10.08
CA VAL A 23 -4.31 5.62 11.47
C VAL A 23 -3.75 4.26 11.90
N VAL A 24 -3.61 3.31 10.97
CA VAL A 24 -3.26 1.92 11.25
C VAL A 24 -2.07 1.48 10.40
N PRO A 25 -0.94 1.06 10.99
CA PRO A 25 0.20 0.57 10.20
C PRO A 25 -0.21 -0.59 9.30
N PHE A 26 -1.10 -1.47 9.75
CA PHE A 26 -1.59 -2.63 9.00
C PHE A 26 -2.74 -2.33 8.02
N ALA A 27 -2.99 -1.07 7.65
CA ALA A 27 -4.02 -0.70 6.68
C ALA A 27 -4.01 -1.50 5.35
N PRO A 28 -2.85 -1.86 4.76
CA PRO A 28 -2.83 -2.67 3.55
C PRO A 28 -3.45 -4.06 3.75
N VAL A 29 -3.33 -4.64 4.95
CA VAL A 29 -3.96 -5.93 5.30
C VAL A 29 -5.48 -5.79 5.27
N PHE A 30 -6.01 -4.73 5.86
CA PHE A 30 -7.46 -4.49 5.92
C PHE A 30 -8.04 -4.23 4.53
N GLY A 31 -7.42 -3.38 3.72
CA GLY A 31 -7.92 -3.15 2.36
C GLY A 31 -7.76 -4.35 1.44
N GLY A 32 -6.71 -5.16 1.64
CA GLY A 32 -6.57 -6.46 0.99
C GLY A 32 -7.68 -7.43 1.39
N ALA A 33 -7.99 -7.52 2.68
CA ALA A 33 -9.05 -8.37 3.21
C ALA A 33 -10.43 -7.99 2.67
N ILE A 34 -10.75 -6.70 2.62
CA ILE A 34 -12.01 -6.22 2.03
C ILE A 34 -12.06 -6.59 0.54
N ALA A 35 -10.98 -6.38 -0.22
CA ALA A 35 -10.95 -6.70 -1.64
C ALA A 35 -11.09 -8.21 -1.89
N GLY A 36 -10.42 -9.06 -1.10
CA GLY A 36 -10.49 -10.52 -1.20
C GLY A 36 -11.83 -11.10 -0.77
N TYR A 37 -12.49 -10.49 0.23
CA TYR A 37 -13.84 -10.83 0.65
C TYR A 37 -14.87 -10.48 -0.43
N LEU A 38 -14.77 -9.30 -1.05
CA LEU A 38 -15.70 -8.87 -2.10
C LEU A 38 -15.53 -9.64 -3.42
N GLN A 39 -14.31 -10.04 -3.78
CA GLN A 39 -14.05 -10.69 -5.07
C GLN A 39 -14.89 -11.97 -5.26
N ALA A 40 -15.02 -12.80 -4.22
CA ALA A 40 -15.56 -14.17 -4.30
C ALA A 40 -14.81 -15.05 -5.33
N GLY A 41 -14.57 -16.33 -5.02
CA GLY A 41 -13.77 -17.26 -5.82
C GLY A 41 -12.82 -18.09 -4.97
N ASP A 42 -11.87 -18.78 -5.61
CA ASP A 42 -10.90 -19.62 -4.92
C ASP A 42 -9.88 -18.79 -4.12
N ARG A 43 -9.18 -19.43 -3.17
CA ARG A 43 -8.15 -18.78 -2.34
C ARG A 43 -7.06 -18.08 -3.16
N ASN A 44 -6.76 -18.60 -4.34
CA ASN A 44 -5.81 -17.99 -5.27
C ASN A 44 -6.33 -16.67 -5.87
N ASP A 45 -7.64 -16.52 -6.05
CA ASP A 45 -8.25 -15.30 -6.57
C ASP A 45 -8.24 -14.20 -5.51
N GLY A 46 -8.56 -14.54 -4.25
CA GLY A 46 -8.44 -13.62 -3.12
C GLY A 46 -7.01 -13.09 -2.92
N LEU A 47 -6.00 -13.95 -3.07
CA LEU A 47 -4.59 -13.56 -2.96
C LEU A 47 -4.16 -12.63 -4.11
N ARG A 48 -4.57 -12.92 -5.35
CA ARG A 48 -4.29 -12.08 -6.52
C ARG A 48 -4.94 -10.71 -6.41
N VAL A 49 -6.21 -10.65 -6.00
CA VAL A 49 -6.93 -9.39 -5.86
C VAL A 49 -6.42 -8.56 -4.68
N GLY A 50 -6.08 -9.22 -3.56
CA GLY A 50 -5.36 -8.55 -2.46
C GLY A 50 -4.02 -7.96 -2.90
N ALA A 51 -3.21 -8.71 -3.67
CA ALA A 51 -1.95 -8.19 -4.19
C ALA A 51 -2.14 -7.00 -5.14
N LEU A 52 -3.14 -7.05 -6.02
CA LEU A 52 -3.47 -5.96 -6.94
C LEU A 52 -3.99 -4.72 -6.18
N ALA A 53 -4.85 -4.90 -5.18
CA ALA A 53 -5.31 -3.82 -4.32
C ALA A 53 -4.15 -3.16 -3.56
N GLY A 54 -3.22 -3.96 -3.03
CA GLY A 54 -1.98 -3.48 -2.41
C GLY A 54 -1.10 -2.69 -3.38
N LEU A 55 -0.98 -3.14 -4.63
CA LEU A 55 -0.22 -2.45 -5.67
C LEU A 55 -0.85 -1.10 -6.05
N VAL A 56 -2.18 -1.05 -6.15
CA VAL A 56 -2.92 0.20 -6.40
C VAL A 56 -2.78 1.16 -5.21
N ALA A 57 -2.89 0.66 -3.97
CA ALA A 57 -2.70 1.46 -2.76
C ALA A 57 -1.23 1.92 -2.57
N PHE A 58 -0.28 1.17 -3.09
CA PHE A 58 1.14 1.51 -3.02
C PHE A 58 1.48 2.75 -3.84
N VAL A 59 0.84 3.00 -4.98
CA VAL A 59 1.14 4.16 -5.84
C VAL A 59 0.96 5.50 -5.09
N PRO A 60 -0.21 5.82 -4.50
CA PRO A 60 -0.37 7.06 -3.75
C PRO A 60 0.50 7.09 -2.49
N ALA A 61 0.67 5.94 -1.80
CA ALA A 61 1.53 5.85 -0.62
C ALA A 61 3.01 6.11 -0.95
N LEU A 62 3.50 5.64 -2.10
CA LEU A 62 4.85 5.88 -2.60
C LEU A 62 5.04 7.37 -2.89
N VAL A 63 4.10 8.01 -3.59
CA VAL A 63 4.18 9.44 -3.90
C VAL A 63 4.24 10.27 -2.62
N LEU A 64 3.33 10.03 -1.68
CA LEU A 64 3.33 10.72 -0.39
C LEU A 64 4.59 10.41 0.43
N GLY A 65 5.02 9.14 0.45
CA GLY A 65 6.23 8.70 1.14
C GLY A 65 7.50 9.37 0.61
N ILE A 66 7.63 9.51 -0.71
CA ILE A 66 8.74 10.22 -1.35
C ILE A 66 8.71 11.72 -0.99
N LEU A 67 7.54 12.35 -0.97
CA LEU A 67 7.41 13.76 -0.58
C LEU A 67 7.81 13.98 0.88
N VAL A 68 7.34 13.12 1.79
CA VAL A 68 7.68 13.18 3.21
C VAL A 68 9.17 12.88 3.43
N LEU A 69 9.70 11.85 2.79
CA LEU A 69 11.12 11.49 2.87
C LEU A 69 11.99 12.64 2.36
N GLY A 70 11.63 13.24 1.23
CA GLY A 70 12.31 14.42 0.68
C GLY A 70 12.28 15.61 1.63
N PHE A 71 11.14 15.90 2.24
CA PHE A 71 11.02 16.94 3.26
C PHE A 71 11.91 16.64 4.47
N VAL A 72 11.83 15.44 5.06
CA VAL A 72 12.63 15.06 6.23
C VAL A 72 14.13 15.13 5.93
N LEU A 73 14.58 14.59 4.81
CA LEU A 73 15.98 14.66 4.40
C LEU A 73 16.41 16.12 4.18
N SER A 74 15.56 16.96 3.59
CA SER A 74 15.86 18.39 3.43
C SER A 74 15.99 19.13 4.78
N VAL A 75 15.20 18.78 5.80
CA VAL A 75 15.32 19.39 7.13
C VAL A 75 16.55 18.87 7.88
N VAL A 76 16.76 17.54 7.86
CA VAL A 76 17.83 16.88 8.62
C VAL A 76 19.21 17.12 7.99
N VAL A 77 19.32 17.05 6.67
CA VAL A 77 20.58 17.19 5.92
C VAL A 77 20.78 18.62 5.41
N GLY A 78 19.72 19.29 4.95
CA GLY A 78 19.80 20.70 4.53
C GLY A 78 20.08 21.67 5.68
N GLY A 79 19.81 21.28 6.94
CA GLY A 79 20.29 22.00 8.13
C GLY A 79 21.82 21.95 8.30
N ALA A 80 22.48 20.90 7.79
CA ALA A 80 23.93 20.72 7.85
C ALA A 80 24.67 21.37 6.67
N VAL A 81 23.99 21.58 5.53
CA VAL A 81 24.55 22.24 4.33
C VAL A 81 23.70 23.47 4.00
N ARG A 82 24.05 24.62 4.59
CA ARG A 82 23.41 25.91 4.27
C ARG A 82 23.43 26.15 2.75
N GLY A 83 22.28 26.02 2.08
CA GLY A 83 22.08 26.48 0.70
C GLY A 83 21.92 25.40 -0.39
N ALA A 84 21.85 24.11 -0.05
CA ALA A 84 21.50 23.10 -1.05
C ALA A 84 20.01 23.24 -1.47
N PRO A 85 19.68 23.34 -2.77
CA PRO A 85 18.29 23.35 -3.24
C PRO A 85 17.55 22.10 -2.75
N MET A 86 16.27 22.22 -2.35
CA MET A 86 15.45 21.10 -1.85
C MET A 86 15.49 19.84 -2.75
N GLY A 87 15.73 19.99 -4.06
CA GLY A 87 15.89 18.87 -4.99
C GLY A 87 17.21 18.09 -4.88
N PHE A 88 18.28 18.69 -4.35
CA PHE A 88 19.62 18.06 -4.33
C PHE A 88 19.72 16.92 -3.31
N SER A 89 18.88 16.95 -2.26
CA SER A 89 18.87 15.91 -1.24
C SER A 89 18.18 14.61 -1.67
N LEU A 90 17.25 14.65 -2.63
CA LEU A 90 16.53 13.46 -3.10
C LEU A 90 17.24 12.79 -4.29
N PHE A 91 17.90 13.58 -5.14
CA PHE A 91 18.62 13.11 -6.34
C PHE A 91 20.15 13.00 -6.16
N GLY A 92 20.68 13.37 -4.99
CA GLY A 92 22.06 13.06 -4.61
C GLY A 92 22.25 11.55 -4.35
N SER A 93 23.50 11.07 -4.34
CA SER A 93 23.83 9.64 -4.19
C SER A 93 23.19 8.97 -2.96
N LEU A 94 23.10 9.69 -1.83
CA LEU A 94 22.43 9.21 -0.61
C LEU A 94 20.89 9.20 -0.73
N GLY A 95 20.31 10.18 -1.43
CA GLY A 95 18.86 10.29 -1.64
C GLY A 95 18.32 9.19 -2.56
N VAL A 96 19.04 8.89 -3.64
CA VAL A 96 18.67 7.82 -4.59
C VAL A 96 18.67 6.47 -3.90
N VAL A 97 19.69 6.15 -3.09
CA VAL A 97 19.73 4.91 -2.32
C VAL A 97 18.57 4.86 -1.33
N GLY A 98 18.27 5.95 -0.64
CA GLY A 98 17.12 6.05 0.29
C GLY A 98 15.78 5.78 -0.40
N VAL A 99 15.53 6.39 -1.57
CA VAL A 99 14.30 6.19 -2.34
C VAL A 99 14.18 4.76 -2.87
N VAL A 100 15.27 4.17 -3.36
CA VAL A 100 15.27 2.78 -3.84
C VAL A 100 14.97 1.81 -2.71
N VAL A 101 15.65 1.95 -1.57
CA VAL A 101 15.43 1.12 -0.38
C VAL A 101 13.99 1.30 0.11
N PHE A 102 13.53 2.53 0.28
CA PHE A 102 12.16 2.84 0.72
C PHE A 102 11.12 2.25 -0.23
N GLY A 103 11.29 2.41 -1.54
CA GLY A 103 10.39 1.86 -2.55
C GLY A 103 10.34 0.33 -2.51
N MET A 104 11.49 -0.33 -2.35
CA MET A 104 11.56 -1.80 -2.30
C MET A 104 10.89 -2.36 -1.04
N PHE A 105 11.18 -1.78 0.12
CA PHE A 105 10.54 -2.16 1.39
C PHE A 105 9.04 -1.83 1.38
N GLY A 106 8.67 -0.64 0.89
CA GLY A 106 7.27 -0.22 0.78
C GLY A 106 6.47 -1.12 -0.15
N PHE A 107 7.06 -1.54 -1.29
CA PHE A 107 6.42 -2.47 -2.20
C PHE A 107 6.16 -3.82 -1.52
N ALA A 108 7.16 -4.40 -0.88
CA ALA A 108 7.01 -5.66 -0.15
C ALA A 108 5.98 -5.54 0.98
N TYR A 109 5.96 -4.40 1.68
CA TYR A 109 5.01 -4.11 2.75
C TYR A 109 3.58 -4.03 2.22
N PHE A 110 3.30 -3.17 1.25
CA PHE A 110 1.95 -2.95 0.74
C PHE A 110 1.42 -4.15 -0.03
N VAL A 111 2.20 -4.70 -0.96
CA VAL A 111 1.76 -5.83 -1.79
C VAL A 111 1.70 -7.11 -0.96
N GLY A 112 2.70 -7.37 -0.12
CA GLY A 112 2.74 -8.57 0.71
C GLY A 112 1.64 -8.61 1.75
N LEU A 113 1.45 -7.52 2.51
CA LEU A 113 0.41 -7.45 3.53
C LEU A 113 -0.99 -7.44 2.92
N SER A 114 -1.19 -6.80 1.77
CA SER A 114 -2.49 -6.78 1.11
C SER A 114 -2.82 -8.12 0.44
N ALA A 115 -1.84 -8.84 -0.09
CA ALA A 115 -2.01 -10.23 -0.54
C ALA A 115 -2.40 -11.16 0.61
N LEU A 116 -1.74 -11.03 1.77
CA LEU A 116 -2.09 -11.76 2.98
C LEU A 116 -3.51 -11.41 3.44
N GLY A 117 -3.85 -10.12 3.45
CA GLY A 117 -5.19 -9.64 3.73
C GLY A 117 -6.24 -10.28 2.81
N GLY A 118 -6.01 -10.25 1.49
CA GLY A 118 -6.94 -10.83 0.52
C GLY A 118 -7.13 -12.33 0.65
N TRP A 119 -6.08 -13.06 1.03
CA TRP A 119 -6.19 -14.48 1.36
C TRP A 119 -7.06 -14.71 2.60
N ILE A 120 -6.86 -13.92 3.67
CA ILE A 120 -7.67 -14.01 4.90
C ILE A 120 -9.13 -13.63 4.62
N GLY A 121 -9.38 -12.55 3.87
CA GLY A 121 -10.73 -12.09 3.54
C GLY A 121 -11.52 -13.12 2.73
N ASN A 122 -10.85 -13.81 1.81
CA ASN A 122 -11.46 -14.93 1.08
C ASN A 122 -11.75 -16.12 2.01
N TYR A 123 -10.82 -16.47 2.91
CA TYR A 123 -11.04 -17.54 3.90
C TYR A 123 -12.27 -17.26 4.79
N VAL A 124 -12.42 -16.03 5.28
CA VAL A 124 -13.56 -15.66 6.13
C VAL A 124 -14.89 -15.82 5.38
N LYS A 125 -14.94 -15.49 4.09
CA LYS A 125 -16.18 -15.60 3.30
C LYS A 125 -16.63 -17.04 3.03
N TYR A 126 -15.70 -17.97 2.90
CA TYR A 126 -16.00 -19.35 2.47
C TYR A 126 -15.97 -20.37 3.59
N ASP A 127 -15.11 -20.18 4.58
CA ASP A 127 -14.95 -21.11 5.71
C ASP A 127 -15.62 -20.58 6.99
N THR A 128 -16.25 -19.40 6.96
CA THR A 128 -17.00 -18.85 8.09
C THR A 128 -18.35 -18.31 7.62
N ASP A 129 -19.45 -18.68 8.30
CA ASP A 129 -20.81 -18.15 8.05
C ASP A 129 -20.95 -16.66 8.46
N ILE A 130 -19.89 -15.86 8.29
CA ILE A 130 -19.88 -14.43 8.64
C ILE A 130 -20.09 -13.63 7.35
N ASP A 131 -21.30 -13.09 7.21
CA ASP A 131 -21.64 -12.07 6.22
C ASP A 131 -21.25 -10.67 6.74
N LEU A 132 -20.06 -10.19 6.37
CA LEU A 132 -19.61 -8.78 6.43
C LEU A 132 -20.21 -7.96 5.29
#